data_AF-A0A150PI46-F1
#
_entry.id   AF-A0A150PI46-F1
#
_cell.length_a   1.000
_cell.length_b   1.000
_cell.length_c   1.000
_cell.angle_alpha   90.00
_cell.angle_beta   90.00
_cell.angle_gamma   90.00
#
_symmetry.space_group_name_H-M   'P 1'
#
loop_
_entity.id
_entity.type
_entity.pdbx_description
1 polymer ?
#
loop_
_entity_poly.entity_id
_entity_poly.type
_entity_poly.pdbx_seq_one_letter_code
_entity_poly.pdbx_strand_id
1 'polypeptide(L)'
;MVPACGDDSDDSTKSDEDIATAKCEAFASTWCGRAIGCLVTSGVLSGSQEAEALDTCVDVAVATARCEDAVAVRSSYDQCIDDIEAKPCSDWDVPETELSTVTPPSSCNGIILLP
;
A
#
# COMPACT_ATOMS: atom_id res chain seq x y z
N MET A 1 -41.03 -3.45 31.90
CA MET A 1 -40.85 -4.19 30.65
C MET A 1 -40.01 -3.34 29.71
N VAL A 2 -38.93 -3.96 29.20
CA VAL A 2 -37.93 -3.49 28.21
C VAL A 2 -38.54 -3.21 26.81
N PRO A 3 -37.80 -2.78 25.76
CA PRO A 3 -37.01 -1.53 25.59
C PRO A 3 -37.14 -0.95 24.14
N ALA A 4 -36.27 0.03 23.79
CA ALA A 4 -35.86 0.47 22.43
C ALA A 4 -36.85 1.40 21.66
N CYS A 5 -36.43 2.35 20.81
CA CYS A 5 -35.21 2.48 20.01
C CYS A 5 -34.91 3.98 19.76
N GLY A 6 -33.63 4.33 19.54
CA GLY A 6 -33.29 5.56 18.82
C GLY A 6 -32.13 6.38 19.37
N ASP A 7 -31.12 5.74 19.95
CA ASP A 7 -29.79 6.32 20.08
C ASP A 7 -28.89 5.39 19.24
N ASP A 8 -28.51 5.82 18.05
CA ASP A 8 -27.23 5.39 17.45
C ASP A 8 -26.84 6.38 16.34
N SER A 9 -25.91 7.23 16.75
CA SER A 9 -24.81 7.82 16.02
C SER A 9 -24.80 7.65 14.49
N ASP A 10 -24.67 8.81 13.86
CA ASP A 10 -23.98 9.05 12.60
C ASP A 10 -22.60 8.35 12.61
N ASP A 11 -22.53 7.04 12.30
CA ASP A 11 -21.28 6.31 12.13
C ASP A 11 -21.20 5.81 10.70
N SER A 12 -20.35 6.47 9.93
CA SER A 12 -20.03 6.12 8.56
C SER A 12 -19.36 4.75 8.53
N THR A 13 -20.15 3.67 8.47
CA THR A 13 -19.68 2.36 8.06
C THR A 13 -19.18 2.48 6.63
N LYS A 14 -17.90 2.85 6.47
CA LYS A 14 -17.14 2.46 5.27
C LYS A 14 -17.34 0.96 5.14
N SER A 15 -17.82 0.52 3.98
CA SER A 15 -17.96 -0.92 3.72
C SER A 15 -16.59 -1.55 3.92
N ASP A 16 -16.53 -2.82 4.33
CA ASP A 16 -15.25 -3.54 4.44
C ASP A 16 -14.44 -3.46 3.12
N GLU A 17 -15.14 -3.36 1.98
CA GLU A 17 -14.61 -3.05 0.65
C GLU A 17 -13.92 -1.68 0.60
N ASP A 18 -14.57 -0.59 1.03
CA ASP A 18 -13.96 0.75 1.08
C ASP A 18 -12.70 0.78 1.97
N ILE A 19 -12.71 0.03 3.07
CA ILE A 19 -11.55 -0.11 3.97
C ILE A 19 -10.43 -0.89 3.27
N ALA A 20 -10.78 -1.96 2.54
CA ALA A 20 -9.81 -2.78 1.83
C ALA A 20 -9.15 -2.03 0.67
N THR A 21 -9.93 -1.29 -0.12
CA THR A 21 -9.43 -0.40 -1.17
C THR A 21 -8.46 0.63 -0.61
N ALA A 22 -8.87 1.36 0.44
CA ALA A 22 -8.00 2.36 1.06
C ALA A 22 -6.71 1.77 1.64
N LYS A 23 -6.78 0.55 2.21
CA LYS A 23 -5.57 -0.16 2.68
C LYS A 23 -4.69 -0.63 1.53
N CYS A 24 -5.27 -1.07 0.41
CA CYS A 24 -4.49 -1.41 -0.78
C CYS A 24 -3.75 -0.18 -1.35
N GLU A 25 -4.41 0.97 -1.45
CA GLU A 25 -3.80 2.23 -1.87
C GLU A 25 -2.70 2.70 -0.91
N ALA A 26 -2.93 2.56 0.40
CA ALA A 26 -1.93 2.87 1.41
C ALA A 26 -0.71 1.95 1.30
N PHE A 27 -0.92 0.65 1.06
CA PHE A 27 0.17 -0.29 0.80
C PHE A 27 1.00 0.11 -0.42
N ALA A 28 0.34 0.42 -1.54
CA ALA A 28 1.01 0.87 -2.76
C ALA A 28 1.83 2.15 -2.50
N SER A 29 1.26 3.10 -1.78
CA SER A 29 1.91 4.34 -1.38
C SER A 29 3.13 4.12 -0.49
N THR A 30 3.04 3.25 0.52
CA THR A 30 4.19 2.94 1.40
C THR A 30 5.29 2.21 0.64
N TRP A 31 4.92 1.22 -0.19
CA TRP A 31 5.86 0.48 -1.03
C TRP A 31 6.65 1.41 -1.95
N CYS A 32 5.92 2.22 -2.73
CA CYS A 32 6.52 3.17 -3.66
C CYS A 32 7.28 4.28 -2.93
N GLY A 33 6.78 4.78 -1.81
CA GLY A 33 7.45 5.78 -0.98
C GLY A 33 8.82 5.29 -0.50
N ARG A 34 8.92 4.02 -0.07
CA ARG A 34 10.21 3.44 0.32
C ARG A 34 11.11 3.16 -0.87
N ALA A 35 10.58 2.57 -1.94
CA ALA A 35 11.32 2.38 -3.18
C ALA A 35 11.98 3.68 -3.67
N ILE A 36 11.17 4.70 -3.97
CA ILE A 36 11.63 5.95 -4.54
C ILE A 36 12.54 6.70 -3.55
N GLY A 37 12.17 6.76 -2.27
CA GLY A 37 13.01 7.39 -1.25
C GLY A 37 14.41 6.75 -1.14
N CYS A 38 14.49 5.42 -1.30
CA CYS A 38 15.76 4.71 -1.35
C CYS A 38 16.55 5.00 -2.63
N LEU A 39 15.90 5.07 -3.80
CA LEU A 39 16.55 5.45 -5.06
C LEU A 39 17.10 6.87 -5.05
N VAL A 40 16.38 7.80 -4.43
CA VAL A 40 16.87 9.17 -4.22
C VAL A 40 18.08 9.17 -3.29
N THR A 41 18.01 8.39 -2.21
CA THR A 41 19.11 8.28 -1.23
C THR A 41 20.36 7.65 -1.84
N SER A 42 20.22 6.66 -2.73
CA SER A 42 21.35 6.03 -3.42
C SER A 42 21.85 6.85 -4.63
N GLY A 43 21.12 7.90 -5.02
CA GLY A 43 21.47 8.78 -6.13
C GLY A 43 21.13 8.22 -7.51
N VAL A 44 20.33 7.13 -7.56
CA VAL A 44 19.77 6.57 -8.81
C VAL A 44 18.71 7.51 -9.38
N LEU A 45 17.89 8.09 -8.51
CA LEU A 45 16.82 9.03 -8.87
C LEU A 45 17.16 10.43 -8.34
N SER A 46 16.89 11.46 -9.13
CA SER A 46 17.09 12.84 -8.66
C SER A 46 15.94 13.25 -7.75
N GLY A 47 16.21 13.88 -6.60
CA GLY A 47 15.13 14.31 -5.68
C GLY A 47 14.07 15.24 -6.31
N SER A 48 14.39 15.92 -7.42
CA SER A 48 13.40 16.70 -8.19
C SER A 48 12.38 15.85 -8.96
N GLN A 49 12.69 14.57 -9.21
CA GLN A 49 11.83 13.60 -9.88
C GLN A 49 11.07 12.71 -8.88
N GLU A 50 11.38 12.81 -7.58
CA GLU A 50 10.83 11.97 -6.52
C GLU A 50 9.29 11.94 -6.54
N ALA A 51 8.66 13.12 -6.63
CA ALA A 51 7.21 13.24 -6.61
C ALA A 51 6.54 12.60 -7.84
N GLU A 52 7.06 12.83 -9.05
CA GLU A 52 6.52 12.24 -10.28
C GLU A 52 6.72 10.72 -10.33
N ALA A 53 7.90 10.24 -9.90
CA ALA A 53 8.20 8.82 -9.85
C ALA A 53 7.35 8.10 -8.79
N LEU A 54 7.13 8.75 -7.64
CA LEU A 54 6.24 8.24 -6.60
C LEU A 54 4.81 8.11 -7.11
N ASP A 55 4.25 9.17 -7.70
CA ASP A 55 2.88 9.19 -8.24
C ASP A 55 2.68 8.09 -9.29
N THR A 56 3.61 7.99 -10.25
CA THR A 56 3.60 6.95 -11.29
C THR A 56 3.69 5.54 -10.70
N CYS A 57 4.57 5.34 -9.72
CA CYS A 57 4.71 4.05 -9.06
C CYS A 57 3.42 3.66 -8.32
N VAL A 58 2.80 4.60 -7.60
CA VAL A 58 1.57 4.35 -6.87
C VAL A 58 0.43 4.00 -7.82
N ASP A 59 0.24 4.75 -8.91
CA ASP A 59 -0.81 4.48 -9.89
C ASP A 59 -0.65 3.07 -10.50
N VAL A 60 0.58 2.71 -10.91
CA VAL A 60 0.89 1.37 -11.43
C VAL A 60 0.69 0.29 -10.37
N ALA A 61 1.10 0.52 -9.14
CA ALA A 61 0.98 -0.45 -8.04
C ALA A 61 -0.49 -0.67 -7.65
N VAL A 62 -1.29 0.41 -7.58
CA VAL A 62 -2.73 0.36 -7.32
C VAL A 62 -3.46 -0.42 -8.40
N ALA A 63 -3.15 -0.14 -9.68
CA ALA A 63 -3.72 -0.85 -10.82
C ALA A 63 -3.29 -2.33 -10.86
N THR A 64 -2.02 -2.62 -10.55
CA THR A 64 -1.47 -3.99 -10.56
C THR A 64 -2.06 -4.83 -9.44
N ALA A 65 -2.21 -4.25 -8.24
CA ALA A 65 -2.81 -4.89 -7.08
C ALA A 65 -4.34 -4.99 -7.18
N ARG A 66 -4.95 -4.31 -8.18
CA ARG A 66 -6.39 -4.17 -8.35
C ARG A 66 -7.08 -3.69 -7.08
N CYS A 67 -6.60 -2.58 -6.53
CA CYS A 67 -7.17 -2.05 -5.29
C CYS A 67 -8.66 -1.72 -5.41
N GLU A 68 -9.14 -1.37 -6.61
CA GLU A 68 -10.58 -1.16 -6.87
C GLU A 68 -11.44 -2.40 -6.67
N ASP A 69 -10.85 -3.59 -6.82
CA ASP A 69 -11.50 -4.89 -6.60
C ASP A 69 -11.23 -5.42 -5.17
N ALA A 70 -10.63 -4.64 -4.27
CA ALA A 70 -10.30 -5.11 -2.93
C ALA A 70 -11.58 -5.26 -2.07
N VAL A 71 -11.83 -6.48 -1.60
CA VAL A 71 -13.01 -6.78 -0.74
C VAL A 71 -12.67 -6.92 0.74
N ALA A 72 -11.42 -7.27 1.04
CA ALA A 72 -10.94 -7.40 2.41
C ALA A 72 -9.40 -7.36 2.46
N VAL A 73 -8.87 -7.15 3.66
CA VAL A 73 -7.43 -7.31 3.94
C VAL A 73 -7.20 -8.43 4.93
N ARG A 74 -6.07 -9.13 4.79
CA ARG A 74 -5.62 -10.10 5.78
C ARG A 74 -5.10 -9.40 7.03
N SER A 75 -5.16 -10.10 8.16
CA SER A 75 -4.57 -9.67 9.43
C SER A 75 -3.04 -9.53 9.41
N SER A 76 -2.37 -10.03 8.37
CA SER A 76 -0.93 -9.82 8.14
C SER A 76 -0.61 -8.47 7.46
N TYR A 77 -1.61 -7.64 7.18
CA TYR A 77 -1.43 -6.34 6.54
C TYR A 77 -0.44 -5.44 7.30
N ASP A 78 -0.65 -5.23 8.61
CA ASP A 78 0.21 -4.34 9.39
C ASP A 78 1.66 -4.86 9.43
N GLN A 79 1.83 -6.17 9.59
CA GLN A 79 3.15 -6.79 9.56
C GLN A 79 3.84 -6.65 8.20
N CYS A 80 3.10 -6.73 7.10
CA CYS A 80 3.62 -6.46 5.77
C CYS A 80 4.13 -5.01 5.65
N ILE A 81 3.36 -4.03 6.13
CA ILE A 81 3.75 -2.61 6.10
C ILE A 81 5.03 -2.41 6.92
N ASP A 82 5.09 -2.94 8.14
CA ASP A 82 6.29 -2.92 8.97
C ASP A 82 7.51 -3.54 8.27
N ASP A 83 7.34 -4.70 7.61
CA ASP A 83 8.42 -5.36 6.86
C ASP A 83 8.92 -4.51 5.68
N ILE A 84 8.02 -3.80 4.99
CA ILE A 84 8.39 -2.87 3.91
C ILE A 84 9.20 -1.71 4.46
N GLU A 85 8.75 -1.12 5.57
CA GLU A 85 9.44 0.01 6.20
C GLU A 85 10.80 -0.38 6.80
N ALA A 86 10.91 -1.63 7.27
CA ALA A 86 12.15 -2.19 7.79
C ALA A 86 13.13 -2.64 6.69
N LYS A 87 12.69 -2.75 5.44
CA LYS A 87 13.52 -3.21 4.32
C LYS A 87 14.63 -2.20 4.02
N PRO A 88 15.91 -2.59 4.03
CA PRO A 88 17.02 -1.66 3.84
C PRO A 88 17.05 -1.12 2.41
N CYS A 89 17.55 0.11 2.19
CA CYS A 89 17.63 0.69 0.84
C CYS A 89 18.48 -0.10 -0.16
N SER A 90 19.42 -0.92 0.31
CA SER A 90 20.20 -1.84 -0.53
C SER A 90 19.33 -2.87 -1.27
N ASP A 91 18.17 -3.18 -0.71
CA ASP A 91 17.16 -4.11 -1.25
C ASP A 91 16.23 -3.43 -2.28
N TRP A 92 16.36 -2.12 -2.44
CA TRP A 92 15.63 -1.26 -3.38
C TRP A 92 16.57 -0.62 -4.40
N ASP A 93 17.87 -0.89 -4.33
CA ASP A 93 18.91 -0.36 -5.21
C ASP A 93 18.86 -1.05 -6.59
N VAL A 94 17.75 -0.89 -7.27
CA VAL A 94 17.52 -1.30 -8.66
C VAL A 94 17.21 -0.06 -9.48
N PRO A 95 17.50 -0.02 -10.78
CA PRO A 95 17.04 1.09 -11.62
C PRO A 95 15.51 1.21 -11.55
N GLU A 96 14.96 2.42 -11.66
CA GLU A 96 13.51 2.70 -11.60
C GLU A 96 12.70 1.77 -12.51
N THR A 97 13.24 1.44 -13.69
CA THR A 97 12.63 0.53 -14.67
C THR A 97 12.51 -0.92 -14.17
N GLU A 98 13.26 -1.29 -13.14
CA GLU A 98 13.25 -2.62 -12.52
C GLU A 98 12.64 -2.60 -11.11
N LEU A 99 12.03 -1.49 -10.67
CA LEU A 99 11.28 -1.45 -9.41
C LEU A 99 10.18 -2.52 -9.33
N SER A 100 9.53 -2.81 -10.46
CA SER A 100 8.52 -3.86 -10.59
C SER A 100 9.09 -5.27 -10.38
N THR A 101 10.42 -5.43 -10.41
CA THR A 101 11.11 -6.69 -10.13
C THR A 101 11.45 -6.85 -8.64
N VAL A 102 11.41 -5.75 -7.86
CA VAL A 102 11.56 -5.81 -6.41
C VAL A 102 10.35 -6.55 -5.87
N THR A 103 10.60 -7.75 -5.38
CA THR A 103 9.52 -8.59 -4.87
C THR A 103 9.13 -8.09 -3.47
N PRO A 104 7.84 -7.88 -3.20
CA PRO A 104 7.39 -7.59 -1.85
C PRO A 104 7.73 -8.71 -0.89
N PRO A 105 7.97 -8.39 0.41
CA PRO A 105 8.25 -9.41 1.38
C PRO A 105 7.09 -10.41 1.42
N SER A 106 7.39 -11.65 1.78
CA SER A 106 6.41 -12.75 1.68
C SER A 106 5.17 -12.50 2.55
N SER A 107 5.31 -11.69 3.61
CA SER A 107 4.22 -11.22 4.47
C SER A 107 3.18 -10.38 3.73
N CYS A 108 3.57 -9.72 2.64
CA CYS A 108 2.71 -8.91 1.78
C CYS A 108 1.99 -9.71 0.69
N ASN A 109 2.34 -10.98 0.49
CA ASN A 109 1.76 -11.77 -0.58
C ASN A 109 0.31 -12.15 -0.25
N GLY A 110 -0.63 -11.67 -1.08
CA GLY A 110 -2.07 -11.94 -0.91
C GLY A 110 -2.68 -11.27 0.31
N ILE A 111 -2.11 -10.15 0.79
CA ILE A 111 -2.71 -9.35 1.87
C ILE A 111 -4.02 -8.69 1.45
N ILE A 112 -4.17 -8.36 0.17
CA ILE A 112 -5.40 -7.83 -0.41
C ILE A 112 -6.19 -9.02 -0.93
N LEU A 113 -7.42 -9.16 -0.45
CA LEU A 113 -8.36 -10.16 -0.93
C LEU A 113 -9.23 -9.51 -2.01
N LEU A 114 -9.28 -10.17 -3.16
CA LEU A 114 -10.13 -9.81 -4.31
C LEU A 114 -11.36 -10.74 -4.33
N PRO A 115 -12.47 -10.35 -4.97
CA PRO A 115 -13.71 -11.14 -5.04
C PRO A 115 -13.54 -12.49 -5.75
#